data_AF-A0A243W5E0-F1
#
_entry.id   AF-A0A243W5E0-F1
#
_cell.length_a   1.000
_cell.length_b   1.000
_cell.length_c   1.000
_cell.angle_alpha   90.00
_cell.angle_beta   90.00
_cell.angle_gamma   90.00
#
_symmetry.space_group_name_H-M   'P 1'
#
loop_
_entity.id
_entity.type
_entity.pdbx_description
1 polymer ?
#
loop_
_entity_poly.entity_id
_entity_poly.type
_entity_poly.pdbx_seq_one_letter_code
_entity_poly.pdbx_strand_id
1 'polypeptide(L)'
;MPTAPFPTFLQFGSHGECLLNTTQIRAVTRDTLPVTAANREALKGHISPEGVVYLVEIEFLDGEHLTMKCASVQAQQQLILQMSKAMQAHLIPGSEAL
;
A
#
# COMPACT_ATOMS: atom_id res chain seq x y z
N MET A 1 -28.51 9.84 -0.87
CA MET A 1 -27.28 9.31 -0.23
C MET A 1 -26.19 9.39 -1.27
N PRO A 2 -25.24 10.34 -1.20
CA PRO A 2 -24.22 10.44 -2.23
C PRO A 2 -23.14 9.38 -1.94
N THR A 3 -23.05 8.41 -2.85
CA THR A 3 -21.86 7.57 -3.06
C THR A 3 -20.66 8.49 -3.21
N ALA A 4 -19.74 8.45 -2.25
CA ALA A 4 -18.47 9.14 -2.38
C ALA A 4 -17.80 8.66 -3.68
N PRO A 5 -17.45 9.56 -4.61
CA PRO A 5 -16.71 9.18 -5.79
C PRO A 5 -15.36 8.67 -5.30
N PHE A 6 -14.96 7.49 -5.79
CA PHE A 6 -13.57 7.04 -5.65
C PHE A 6 -12.65 8.19 -6.06
N PRO A 7 -11.57 8.46 -5.30
CA PRO A 7 -10.64 9.48 -5.70
C PRO A 7 -10.11 9.15 -7.10
N THR A 8 -9.99 10.18 -7.93
CA THR A 8 -9.86 10.15 -9.40
C THR A 8 -8.66 9.34 -9.93
N PHE A 9 -7.83 8.75 -9.06
CA PHE A 9 -6.60 8.02 -9.41
C PHE A 9 -6.66 6.50 -9.18
N LEU A 10 -7.71 5.95 -8.58
CA LEU A 10 -7.88 4.49 -8.43
C LEU A 10 -8.68 3.89 -9.58
N GLN A 11 -8.09 3.87 -10.78
CA GLN A 11 -8.67 3.11 -11.90
C GLN A 11 -8.07 1.70 -11.90
N PHE A 12 -8.79 0.75 -11.29
CA PHE A 12 -8.49 -0.68 -11.43
C PHE A 12 -8.84 -1.12 -12.86
N GLY A 13 -7.92 -0.92 -13.80
CA GLY A 13 -7.98 -1.56 -15.11
C GLY A 13 -7.84 -3.08 -14.94
N SER A 14 -8.44 -3.84 -15.85
CA SER A 14 -8.44 -5.32 -15.89
C SER A 14 -7.04 -5.96 -16.07
N HIS A 15 -5.96 -5.21 -15.91
CA HIS A 15 -4.57 -5.61 -15.89
C HIS A 15 -3.81 -4.83 -14.80
N GLY A 16 -4.09 -5.15 -13.53
CA GLY A 16 -3.10 -5.22 -12.42
C GLY A 16 -2.11 -4.08 -12.14
N GLU A 17 -2.18 -2.91 -12.74
CA GLU A 17 -1.27 -1.78 -12.44
C GLU A 17 -1.98 -0.80 -11.50
N CYS A 18 -1.58 -0.83 -10.23
CA CYS A 18 -1.95 0.21 -9.26
C CYS A 18 -1.05 1.42 -9.52
N LEU A 19 -1.59 2.43 -10.21
CA LEU A 19 -0.92 3.72 -10.38
C LEU A 19 -1.06 4.52 -9.08
N LEU A 20 -0.10 4.34 -8.17
CA LEU A 20 0.03 5.18 -6.98
C LEU A 20 0.68 6.50 -7.38
N ASN A 21 -0.01 7.62 -7.21
CA ASN A 21 0.63 8.93 -7.31
C ASN A 21 1.53 9.14 -6.08
N THR A 22 2.81 8.85 -6.27
CA THR A 22 3.83 8.85 -5.22
C THR A 22 4.08 10.21 -4.58
N THR A 23 3.70 11.30 -5.26
CA THR A 23 3.84 12.69 -4.74
C THR A 23 2.87 13.02 -3.60
N GLN A 24 1.82 12.21 -3.44
CA GLN A 24 0.83 12.38 -2.38
C GLN A 24 1.10 11.50 -1.15
N ILE A 25 2.13 10.65 -1.19
CA ILE A 25 2.45 9.76 -0.07
C ILE A 25 3.15 10.55 1.03
N ARG A 26 2.52 10.60 2.21
CA ARG A 26 3.09 11.19 3.42
C ARG A 26 3.97 10.20 4.17
N ALA A 27 3.50 8.97 4.34
CA ALA A 27 4.21 7.94 5.09
C ALA A 27 3.91 6.54 4.55
N VAL A 28 4.88 5.64 4.69
CA VAL A 28 4.73 4.21 4.45
C VAL A 28 5.19 3.47 5.69
N THR A 29 4.26 2.77 6.33
CA THR A 29 4.48 2.08 7.60
C THR A 29 4.37 0.58 7.41
N ARG A 30 5.18 -0.16 8.17
CA ARG A 30 5.14 -1.62 8.25
C ARG A 30 4.50 -2.01 9.56
N ASP A 31 3.51 -2.87 9.50
CA ASP A 31 2.89 -3.40 10.70
C ASP A 31 2.61 -4.90 10.59
N THR A 32 2.26 -5.52 11.71
CA THR A 32 1.84 -6.91 11.82
C THR A 32 0.55 -6.99 12.61
N LEU A 33 -0.47 -7.59 12.01
CA LEU A 33 -1.76 -7.82 12.66
C LEU A 33 -1.83 -9.27 13.15
N PRO A 34 -2.01 -9.51 14.46
CA PRO A 34 -2.25 -10.86 14.96
C PRO A 34 -3.60 -11.41 14.48
N VAL A 35 -3.61 -12.68 14.08
CA VAL A 35 -4.85 -13.36 13.70
C VAL A 35 -5.58 -13.83 14.95
N THR A 36 -6.82 -13.37 15.07
CA THR A 36 -7.77 -13.73 16.13
C THR A 36 -8.96 -14.44 15.52
N ALA A 37 -9.76 -15.13 16.33
CA ALA A 37 -10.98 -15.79 15.84
C ALA A 37 -11.95 -14.81 15.14
N ALA A 38 -11.96 -13.53 15.56
CA ALA A 38 -12.84 -12.51 15.01
C ALA A 38 -12.42 -12.00 13.62
N ASN A 39 -11.12 -11.97 13.31
CA ASN A 39 -10.60 -11.42 12.05
C ASN A 39 -10.13 -12.50 11.06
N ARG A 40 -10.11 -13.78 11.47
CA ARG A 40 -9.56 -14.90 10.69
C ARG A 40 -10.21 -15.06 9.32
N GLU A 41 -11.53 -15.01 9.23
CA GLU A 41 -12.23 -15.16 7.95
C GLU A 41 -11.91 -14.01 6.98
N ALA A 42 -11.81 -12.77 7.49
CA ALA A 42 -11.47 -11.58 6.68
C ALA A 42 -9.99 -11.51 6.25
N LEU A 43 -9.14 -12.36 6.83
CA LEU A 43 -7.70 -12.42 6.59
C LEU A 43 -7.27 -13.70 5.87
N LYS A 44 -8.22 -14.60 5.60
CA LYS A 44 -7.99 -15.88 4.93
C LYS A 44 -7.25 -15.67 3.60
N GLY A 45 -6.15 -16.40 3.41
CA GLY A 45 -5.25 -16.27 2.26
C GLY A 45 -4.04 -15.35 2.47
N HIS A 46 -4.03 -14.54 3.52
CA HIS A 46 -2.90 -13.66 3.88
C HIS A 46 -2.26 -14.00 5.24
N ILE A 47 -2.74 -15.07 5.89
CA ILE A 47 -2.23 -15.53 7.18
C ILE A 47 -0.90 -16.23 6.97
N SER A 48 0.14 -15.74 7.65
CA SER A 48 1.46 -16.35 7.65
C SER A 48 1.50 -17.62 8.52
N PRO A 49 2.54 -18.48 8.36
CA PRO A 49 2.73 -19.63 9.23
C PRO A 49 2.85 -19.30 10.72
N GLU A 50 3.24 -18.06 11.04
CA GLU A 50 3.38 -17.55 12.41
C GLU A 50 2.04 -17.07 13.00
N GLY A 51 0.94 -17.14 12.25
CA GLY A 51 -0.38 -16.72 12.70
C GLY A 51 -0.56 -15.19 12.72
N VAL A 52 0.19 -14.48 11.90
CA VAL A 52 0.08 -13.03 11.72
C VAL A 52 -0.21 -12.68 10.26
N VAL A 53 -0.67 -11.45 10.01
CA VAL A 53 -0.73 -10.86 8.67
C VAL A 53 0.20 -9.67 8.64
N TYR A 54 1.09 -9.61 7.66
CA TYR A 54 1.96 -8.45 7.48
C TYR A 54 1.20 -7.38 6.71
N LEU A 55 1.30 -6.14 7.15
CA LEU A 55 0.59 -5.01 6.57
C LEU A 55 1.58 -3.96 6.05
N VAL A 56 1.28 -3.38 4.91
CA VAL A 56 1.88 -2.13 4.47
C VAL A 56 0.79 -1.08 4.47
N GLU A 57 0.99 -0.05 5.28
CA GLU A 57 0.06 1.07 5.41
C GLU A 57 0.67 2.29 4.72
N ILE A 58 -0.12 2.91 3.86
CA ILE A 58 0.25 4.12 3.15
C ILE A 58 -0.68 5.22 3.64
N GLU A 59 -0.10 6.28 4.16
CA GLU A 59 -0.81 7.51 4.51
C GLU A 59 -0.55 8.52 3.40
N PHE A 60 -1.61 9.11 2.88
CA PHE A 60 -1.55 10.19 1.90
C PHE A 60 -1.63 11.56 2.58
N LEU A 61 -1.17 12.62 1.90
CA LEU A 61 -1.14 13.99 2.43
C LEU A 61 -2.53 14.57 2.73
N ASP A 62 -3.57 14.05 2.09
CA ASP A 62 -4.97 14.41 2.33
C ASP A 62 -5.59 13.67 3.52
N GLY A 63 -4.84 12.77 4.16
CA GLY A 63 -5.30 11.94 5.27
C GLY A 63 -6.00 10.65 4.86
N GLU A 64 -6.01 10.29 3.57
CA GLU A 64 -6.44 8.95 3.16
C GLU A 64 -5.42 7.88 3.60
N HIS A 65 -5.92 6.69 3.90
CA HIS A 65 -5.11 5.55 4.30
C HIS A 65 -5.40 4.34 3.41
N LEU A 66 -4.34 3.73 2.88
CA LEU A 66 -4.41 2.47 2.15
C LEU A 66 -3.64 1.38 2.89
N THR A 67 -4.33 0.29 3.23
CA THR A 67 -3.73 -0.87 3.89
C THR A 67 -3.65 -2.04 2.92
N MET A 68 -2.44 -2.55 2.69
CA MET A 68 -2.18 -3.72 1.87
C MET A 68 -1.79 -4.91 2.74
N LYS A 69 -2.41 -6.07 2.48
CA LYS A 69 -2.17 -7.32 3.22
C LYS A 69 -1.13 -8.17 2.49
N CYS A 70 -0.08 -8.57 3.19
CA CYS A 70 1.02 -9.38 2.68
C CYS A 70 1.05 -10.74 3.39
N ALA A 71 1.20 -11.82 2.61
CA ALA A 71 1.24 -13.19 3.12
C ALA A 71 2.59 -13.56 3.80
N SER A 72 3.63 -12.74 3.63
CA SER A 72 4.95 -12.97 4.22
C SER A 72 5.73 -11.66 4.41
N VAL A 73 6.74 -11.69 5.29
CA VAL A 73 7.74 -10.60 5.44
C VAL A 73 8.40 -10.29 4.09
N GLN A 74 8.71 -11.32 3.31
CA GLN A 74 9.38 -11.15 2.03
C GLN A 74 8.48 -10.41 1.02
N ALA A 75 7.18 -10.73 0.98
CA ALA A 75 6.21 -10.02 0.15
C ALA A 75 6.06 -8.55 0.59
N GLN A 76 6.03 -8.29 1.90
CA GLN A 76 6.00 -6.94 2.47
C GLN A 76 7.25 -6.13 2.06
N GLN A 77 8.45 -6.74 2.15
CA GLN A 77 9.70 -6.09 1.75
C GLN A 77 9.76 -5.81 0.25
N GLN A 78 9.32 -6.76 -0.59
CA GLN A 78 9.28 -6.57 -2.03
C GLN A 78 8.32 -5.43 -2.42
N LEU A 79 7.14 -5.37 -1.80
CA LEU A 79 6.17 -4.32 -2.05
C LEU A 79 6.75 -2.93 -1.74
N ILE A 80 7.43 -2.78 -0.61
CA ILE A 80 8.08 -1.53 -0.22
C ILE A 80 9.23 -1.20 -1.18
N LEU A 81 10.02 -2.18 -1.60
CA LEU A 81 11.09 -1.96 -2.57
C LEU A 81 10.54 -1.45 -3.91
N GLN A 82 9.45 -2.04 -4.40
CA GLN A 82 8.79 -1.63 -5.64
C GLN A 82 8.20 -0.22 -5.49
N MET A 83 7.58 0.08 -4.35
CA MET A 83 7.09 1.43 -4.05
C MET A 83 8.23 2.45 -4.02
N SER A 84 9.33 2.17 -3.31
CA SER A 84 10.50 3.07 -3.27
C SER A 84 11.08 3.32 -4.67
N LYS A 85 11.12 2.30 -5.53
CA LYS A 85 11.53 2.44 -6.94
C LYS A 85 10.55 3.31 -7.73
N ALA A 86 9.24 3.12 -7.55
CA ALA A 86 8.23 3.95 -8.19
C ALA A 86 8.30 5.42 -7.73
N MET A 87 8.55 5.66 -6.44
CA MET A 87 8.76 7.00 -5.88
C MET A 87 10.02 7.65 -6.47
N GLN A 88 11.12 6.91 -6.59
CA GLN A 88 12.37 7.40 -7.21
C GLN A 88 12.25 7.63 -8.71
N ALA A 89 11.49 6.81 -9.44
CA ALA A 89 11.26 7.00 -10.87
C ALA A 89 10.42 8.24 -11.20
N HIS A 90 9.67 8.77 -10.22
CA HIS A 90 8.88 10.01 -10.35
C HIS A 90 9.60 11.24 -9.78
N LEU A 91 10.74 11.04 -9.10
CA LEU A 91 11.73 12.11 -8.91
C LEU A 91 12.48 12.28 -10.23
N ILE A 92 11.97 13.15 -11.12
CA ILE A 92 12.77 13.66 -12.22
C ILE A 92 14.01 14.32 -11.59
N PRO A 93 15.25 13.87 -11.89
CA PRO A 93 16.44 14.63 -11.53
C PRO A 93 16.42 15.91 -12.36
N GLY A 94 16.00 17.03 -11.76
CA GLY A 94 15.83 18.27 -12.49
C GLY A 94 15.34 19.43 -11.64
N SER A 95 15.96 19.67 -10.48
CA SER A 95 15.92 20.98 -9.83
C SER A 95 17.01 21.13 -8.76
N GLU A 96 18.26 20.79 -9.09
CA GLU A 96 19.38 21.48 -8.46
C GLU A 96 19.91 22.51 -9.47
N ALA A 97 19.45 23.74 -9.24
CA ALA A 97 20.10 25.02 -9.47
C ALA A 97 20.83 25.26 -10.82
N LEU A 98 20.24 26.19 -11.57
CA LEU A 98 20.95 27.27 -12.29
C LEU A 98 22.17 27.81 -11.53
#